data_AF-A0AAV0W320-F1
#
_entry.id   AF-A0AAV0W320-F1
#
_cell.length_a   1.000
_cell.length_b   1.000
_cell.length_c   1.000
_cell.angle_alpha   90.00
_cell.angle_beta   90.00
_cell.angle_gamma   90.00
#
_symmetry.space_group_name_H-M   'P 1'
#
loop_
_entity.id
_entity.type
_entity.pdbx_description
1 polymer ?
#
loop_
_entity_poly.entity_id
_entity_poly.type
_entity_poly.pdbx_seq_one_letter_code
_entity_poly.pdbx_strand_id
1 'polypeptide(L)'
;MVTNICECVAFYEYILLIFYIQWMVYIINEQILLRYSTISTSRDMYLEVVECLNDINRSIYGLPAIMGFISANVGDTIFVLYSRIIFTPTAQALRDVFVLNIITLSTKLFNVILLYAIGLATEKEINRMSLVLHQRSVIERNPRIKRQIKFFILRRLHEHYHFEVCGIFEISLRKLLFLLNKAVAYLFIQILFRLNKDRIETIRKIN
;
A
#
# COMPACT_ATOMS: atom_id res chain seq x y z
N MET A 1 -1.03 12.64 21.24
CA MET A 1 -1.68 11.38 21.67
C MET A 1 -3.08 11.25 21.07
N VAL A 2 -3.94 12.27 21.15
CA VAL A 2 -5.26 12.29 20.48
C VAL A 2 -5.14 12.24 18.94
N THR A 3 -4.14 12.92 18.36
CA THR A 3 -3.86 12.91 16.91
C THR A 3 -3.51 11.53 16.37
N ASN A 4 -2.58 10.81 17.02
CA ASN A 4 -2.20 9.45 16.60
C ASN A 4 -3.36 8.44 16.67
N ILE A 5 -4.27 8.58 17.65
CA ILE A 5 -5.42 7.66 17.76
C ILE A 5 -6.38 7.92 16.60
N CYS A 6 -6.65 9.19 16.28
CA CYS A 6 -7.50 9.57 15.16
C CYS A 6 -6.93 9.11 13.80
N GLU A 7 -5.61 9.23 13.61
CA GLU A 7 -4.92 8.76 12.41
C GLU A 7 -4.97 7.24 12.25
N CYS A 8 -4.79 6.49 13.34
CA CYS A 8 -4.91 5.03 13.33
C CYS A 8 -6.34 4.58 13.00
N VAL A 9 -7.36 5.20 13.59
CA VAL A 9 -8.77 4.87 13.31
C VAL A 9 -9.09 5.14 11.84
N ALA A 10 -8.73 6.33 11.33
CA ALA A 10 -8.93 6.67 9.92
C ALA A 10 -8.21 5.70 8.97
N PHE A 11 -7.00 5.24 9.33
CA PHE A 11 -6.27 4.24 8.55
C PHE A 11 -7.02 2.90 8.50
N TYR A 12 -7.46 2.38 9.64
CA TYR A 12 -8.18 1.10 9.66
C TYR A 12 -9.54 1.19 8.99
N GLU A 13 -10.26 2.31 9.12
CA GLU A 13 -11.49 2.58 8.37
C GLU A 13 -11.24 2.55 6.86
N TYR A 14 -10.20 3.24 6.40
CA TYR A 14 -9.81 3.22 4.99
C TYR A 14 -9.47 1.80 4.50
N ILE A 15 -8.72 1.04 5.29
CA ILE A 15 -8.36 -0.34 4.96
C ILE A 15 -9.59 -1.25 4.87
N LEU A 16 -10.53 -1.14 5.81
CA LEU A 16 -11.79 -1.88 5.78
C LEU A 16 -12.62 -1.53 4.55
N LEU A 17 -12.61 -0.26 4.16
CA LEU A 17 -13.37 0.23 3.02
C LEU A 17 -12.79 -0.30 1.70
N ILE A 18 -11.46 -0.33 1.54
CA ILE A 18 -10.83 -1.00 0.40
C ILE A 18 -11.17 -2.50 0.39
N PHE A 19 -11.11 -3.16 1.54
CA PHE A 19 -11.42 -4.58 1.65
C PHE A 19 -12.87 -4.87 1.24
N TYR A 20 -13.80 -4.00 1.62
CA TYR A 20 -15.19 -4.06 1.19
C TYR A 20 -15.31 -3.92 -0.34
N ILE A 21 -14.65 -2.94 -0.95
CA ILE A 21 -14.62 -2.78 -2.41
C ILE A 21 -14.03 -4.00 -3.10
N GLN A 22 -12.91 -4.52 -2.59
CA GLN A 22 -12.30 -5.74 -3.12
C GLN A 22 -13.28 -6.91 -3.09
N TRP A 23 -14.03 -7.06 -1.99
CA TRP A 23 -15.05 -8.08 -1.85
C TRP A 23 -16.21 -7.88 -2.84
N MET A 24 -16.65 -6.64 -3.07
CA MET A 24 -17.67 -6.32 -4.07
C MET A 24 -17.21 -6.70 -5.48
N VAL A 25 -15.96 -6.38 -5.85
CA VAL A 25 -15.36 -6.78 -7.14
C VAL A 25 -15.30 -8.30 -7.27
N TYR A 26 -14.93 -9.01 -6.19
CA TYR A 26 -14.93 -10.47 -6.17
C TYR A 26 -16.32 -11.06 -6.42
N ILE A 27 -17.37 -10.52 -5.76
CA ILE A 27 -18.75 -10.96 -5.99
C ILE A 27 -19.17 -10.72 -7.44
N ILE A 28 -18.85 -9.56 -8.01
CA ILE A 28 -19.16 -9.25 -9.42
C ILE A 28 -18.46 -10.25 -10.36
N ASN A 29 -17.20 -10.58 -10.09
CA ASN A 29 -16.44 -11.58 -10.85
C ASN A 29 -17.14 -12.95 -10.83
N GLU A 30 -17.60 -13.41 -9.67
CA GLU A 30 -18.35 -14.67 -9.55
C GLU A 30 -19.69 -14.61 -10.30
N GLN A 31 -20.44 -13.50 -10.18
CA GLN A 31 -21.72 -13.34 -10.88
C GLN A 31 -21.59 -13.39 -12.40
N ILE A 32 -20.53 -12.79 -12.96
CA ILE A 32 -20.24 -12.84 -14.40
C ILE A 32 -20.01 -14.29 -14.84
N LEU A 33 -19.23 -15.05 -14.06
CA LEU A 33 -18.90 -16.44 -14.37
C LEU A 33 -20.14 -17.34 -14.33
N LEU A 34 -20.95 -17.21 -13.27
CA LEU A 34 -22.12 -18.05 -12.99
C LEU A 34 -23.38 -17.65 -13.78
N ARG A 35 -23.32 -16.57 -14.58
CA ARG A 35 -24.43 -16.06 -15.41
C ARG A 35 -25.65 -15.55 -14.63
N TYR A 36 -25.48 -15.17 -13.37
CA TYR A 36 -26.60 -14.69 -12.54
C TYR A 36 -27.22 -13.39 -13.07
N SER A 37 -26.43 -12.51 -13.68
CA SER A 37 -26.88 -11.22 -14.20
C SER A 37 -26.46 -10.99 -15.65
N THR A 38 -27.05 -9.97 -16.28
CA THR A 38 -26.66 -9.58 -17.63
C THR A 38 -25.28 -8.94 -17.63
N ILE A 39 -24.57 -9.07 -18.77
CA ILE A 39 -23.21 -8.54 -18.91
C ILE A 39 -23.18 -7.02 -18.85
N SER A 40 -24.24 -6.36 -19.33
CA SER A 40 -24.42 -4.91 -19.17
C SER A 40 -24.52 -4.53 -17.69
N THR A 41 -25.37 -5.20 -16.92
CA THR A 41 -25.52 -4.91 -15.48
C THR A 41 -24.23 -5.15 -14.72
N SER A 42 -23.55 -6.27 -14.98
CA SER A 42 -22.25 -6.57 -14.36
C SER A 42 -21.18 -5.54 -14.71
N ARG A 43 -21.17 -5.04 -15.95
CA ARG A 43 -20.26 -3.99 -16.39
C ARG A 43 -20.52 -2.68 -15.65
N ASP A 44 -21.79 -2.27 -15.57
CA ASP A 44 -22.15 -0.99 -14.98
C ASP A 44 -21.86 -0.98 -13.47
N MET A 45 -22.22 -2.04 -12.75
CA MET A 45 -21.84 -2.22 -11.33
C MET A 45 -20.32 -2.19 -11.13
N TYR A 46 -19.57 -2.85 -12.01
CA TYR A 46 -18.12 -2.87 -11.90
C TYR A 46 -17.50 -1.49 -12.12
N LEU A 47 -17.95 -0.74 -13.13
CA LEU A 47 -17.45 0.60 -13.40
C LEU A 47 -17.71 1.54 -12.22
N GLU A 48 -18.91 1.47 -11.65
CA GLU A 48 -19.29 2.24 -10.47
C GLU A 48 -18.42 1.90 -9.25
N VAL A 49 -18.13 0.61 -9.01
CA VAL A 49 -17.26 0.18 -7.91
C VAL A 49 -15.82 0.67 -8.10
N VAL A 50 -15.29 0.64 -9.33
CA VAL A 50 -13.94 1.16 -9.62
C VAL A 50 -13.87 2.67 -9.52
N GLU A 51 -14.91 3.38 -9.98
CA GLU A 51 -15.01 4.83 -9.85
C GLU A 51 -15.08 5.24 -8.38
N CYS A 52 -15.88 4.54 -7.57
CA CYS A 52 -15.93 4.71 -6.14
C CYS A 52 -14.55 4.51 -5.50
N LEU A 53 -13.82 3.45 -5.87
CA LEU A 53 -12.46 3.21 -5.38
C LEU A 53 -11.51 4.36 -5.71
N ASN A 54 -11.58 4.90 -6.93
CA ASN A 54 -10.77 6.03 -7.35
C ASN A 54 -11.12 7.30 -6.56
N ASP A 55 -12.40 7.54 -6.33
CA ASP A 55 -12.88 8.67 -5.53
C ASP A 55 -12.41 8.55 -4.07
N ILE A 56 -12.52 7.37 -3.47
CA ILE A 56 -12.02 7.09 -2.11
C ILE A 56 -10.51 7.36 -2.03
N ASN A 57 -9.75 6.83 -3.00
CA ASN A 57 -8.31 7.00 -3.05
C ASN A 57 -7.89 8.47 -3.24
N ARG A 58 -8.67 9.26 -4.00
CA ARG A 58 -8.43 10.71 -4.21
C ARG A 58 -9.02 11.61 -3.13
N SER A 59 -9.98 11.13 -2.36
CA SER A 59 -10.73 11.94 -1.38
C SER A 59 -9.90 12.39 -0.17
N ILE A 60 -10.54 13.23 0.64
CA ILE A 60 -10.06 13.75 1.94
C ILE A 60 -9.79 12.60 2.94
N TYR A 61 -10.27 11.37 2.71
CA TYR A 61 -9.85 10.20 3.49
C TYR A 61 -8.52 9.61 3.00
N GLY A 62 -8.27 9.56 1.70
CA GLY A 62 -7.03 9.01 1.15
C GLY A 62 -5.82 9.91 1.39
N LEU A 63 -5.94 11.22 1.14
CA LEU A 63 -4.77 12.09 1.06
C LEU A 63 -4.12 12.43 2.42
N PRO A 64 -4.85 12.94 3.42
CA PRO A 64 -4.32 13.23 4.75
C PRO A 64 -4.06 11.95 5.56
N ALA A 65 -4.92 10.93 5.47
CA ALA A 65 -4.70 9.69 6.22
C ALA A 65 -3.47 8.96 5.69
N ILE A 66 -3.26 8.86 4.37
CA ILE A 66 -2.13 8.12 3.84
C ILE A 66 -0.84 8.96 3.84
N MET A 67 -0.88 10.26 3.52
CA MET A 67 0.34 11.08 3.65
C MET A 67 0.73 11.28 5.11
N GLY A 68 -0.22 11.57 6.00
CA GLY A 68 0.03 11.68 7.44
C GLY A 68 0.58 10.37 7.99
N PHE A 69 -0.04 9.24 7.65
CA PHE A 69 0.40 7.92 8.11
C PHE A 69 1.73 7.47 7.49
N ILE A 70 1.96 7.63 6.18
CA ILE A 70 3.24 7.25 5.57
C ILE A 70 4.34 8.16 6.08
N SER A 71 4.11 9.47 6.14
CA SER A 71 5.11 10.42 6.64
C SER A 71 5.42 10.19 8.13
N ALA A 72 4.42 9.97 8.97
CA ALA A 72 4.59 9.65 10.38
C ALA A 72 5.24 8.28 10.59
N ASN A 73 4.81 7.24 9.86
CA ASN A 73 5.40 5.91 10.03
C ASN A 73 6.81 5.82 9.49
N VAL A 74 7.09 6.33 8.29
CA VAL A 74 8.43 6.29 7.68
C VAL A 74 9.37 7.28 8.37
N GLY A 75 8.92 8.52 8.60
CA GLY A 75 9.69 9.56 9.26
C GLY A 75 10.06 9.19 10.69
N ASP A 76 9.09 8.74 11.49
CA ASP A 76 9.39 8.30 12.86
C ASP A 76 10.22 7.02 12.86
N THR A 77 10.06 6.12 11.89
CA THR A 77 10.92 4.92 11.78
C THR A 77 12.37 5.32 11.61
N ILE A 78 12.65 6.26 10.69
CA ILE A 78 13.99 6.81 10.49
C ILE A 78 14.48 7.53 11.75
N PHE A 79 13.63 8.35 12.37
CA PHE A 79 13.99 9.10 13.57
C PHE A 79 14.31 8.19 14.76
N VAL A 80 13.52 7.15 15.02
CA VAL A 80 13.73 6.20 16.11
C VAL A 80 14.96 5.34 15.85
N LEU A 81 15.14 4.86 14.62
CA LEU A 81 16.37 4.14 14.21
C LEU A 81 17.61 4.99 14.47
N TYR A 82 17.59 6.25 14.04
CA TYR A 82 18.71 7.17 14.18
C TYR A 82 18.97 7.56 15.64
N SER A 83 17.97 8.13 16.31
CA SER A 83 18.15 8.76 17.64
C SER A 83 18.18 7.78 18.80
N ARG A 84 17.56 6.60 18.66
CA ARG A 84 17.36 5.67 19.79
C ARG A 84 18.06 4.32 19.66
N ILE A 85 18.32 3.85 18.43
CA ILE A 85 18.96 2.54 18.19
C ILE A 85 20.42 2.69 17.78
N ILE A 86 20.71 3.56 16.81
CA ILE A 86 22.07 3.70 16.25
C ILE A 86 22.92 4.67 17.09
N PHE A 87 22.35 5.77 17.58
CA PHE A 87 23.08 6.80 18.34
C PHE A 87 22.54 7.00 19.75
N THR A 88 22.47 5.94 20.55
CA THR A 88 21.97 6.03 21.93
C THR A 88 23.03 6.64 22.87
N PRO A 89 22.74 7.73 23.59
CA PRO A 89 23.62 8.21 24.63
C PRO A 89 23.35 7.45 25.93
N THR A 90 24.39 6.79 26.44
CA THR A 90 24.56 6.28 27.83
C THR A 90 23.79 5.02 28.27
N ALA A 91 24.57 4.08 28.81
CA ALA A 91 24.13 2.85 29.46
C ALA A 91 23.44 3.17 30.80
N GLN A 92 22.22 2.66 30.98
CA GLN A 92 21.67 1.99 32.18
C GLN A 92 20.12 1.99 32.19
N ALA A 93 19.45 2.94 31.54
CA ALA A 93 17.97 3.01 31.45
C ALA A 93 17.38 2.31 30.19
N LEU A 94 18.21 1.52 29.48
CA LEU A 94 18.02 1.24 28.05
C LEU A 94 17.04 0.13 27.72
N ARG A 95 16.93 -0.94 28.53
CA ARG A 95 16.31 -2.19 28.06
C ARG A 95 14.81 -2.03 27.79
N ASP A 96 14.06 -1.45 28.71
CA ASP A 96 12.61 -1.29 28.55
C ASP A 96 12.27 -0.26 27.46
N VAL A 97 13.03 0.84 27.41
CA VAL A 97 12.89 1.87 26.36
C VAL A 97 13.25 1.30 24.97
N PHE A 98 14.26 0.43 24.89
CA PHE A 98 14.68 -0.22 23.65
C PHE A 98 13.65 -1.23 23.16
N VAL A 99 13.10 -2.06 24.05
CA VAL A 99 12.01 -3.00 23.72
C VAL A 99 10.77 -2.24 23.22
N LEU A 100 10.39 -1.15 23.89
CA LEU A 100 9.27 -0.29 23.45
C LEU A 100 9.53 0.33 22.06
N ASN A 101 10.75 0.79 21.79
CA ASN A 101 11.11 1.32 20.47
C ASN A 101 11.05 0.23 19.38
N ILE A 102 11.48 -1.00 19.67
CA ILE A 102 11.37 -2.13 18.73
C ILE A 102 9.91 -2.47 18.44
N ILE A 103 9.07 -2.56 19.47
CA ILE A 103 7.63 -2.82 19.30
C ILE A 103 6.99 -1.70 18.47
N THR A 104 7.35 -0.44 18.73
CA THR A 104 6.86 0.71 17.97
C THR A 104 7.32 0.65 16.51
N LEU A 105 8.57 0.27 16.24
CA LEU A 105 9.06 0.11 14.86
C LEU A 105 8.36 -1.05 14.14
N SER A 106 8.17 -2.17 14.83
CA SER A 106 7.50 -3.36 14.29
C SER A 106 6.06 -3.07 13.90
N THR A 107 5.30 -2.40 14.77
CA THR A 107 3.91 -2.01 14.49
C THR A 107 3.80 -1.06 13.30
N LYS A 108 4.73 -0.09 13.18
CA LYS A 108 4.78 0.84 12.03
C LYS A 108 5.15 0.15 10.71
N LEU A 109 6.09 -0.80 10.75
CA LEU A 109 6.44 -1.61 9.58
C LEU A 109 5.29 -2.50 9.14
N PHE A 110 4.62 -3.17 10.09
CA PHE A 110 3.44 -4.00 9.81
C PHE A 110 2.35 -3.20 9.09
N ASN A 111 2.08 -1.99 9.55
CA ASN A 111 1.12 -1.08 8.97
C ASN A 111 1.42 -0.71 7.51
N VAL A 112 2.68 -0.41 7.17
CA VAL A 112 3.10 -0.14 5.79
C VAL A 112 2.95 -1.39 4.92
N ILE A 113 3.32 -2.57 5.44
CA ILE A 113 3.17 -3.85 4.73
C ILE A 113 1.70 -4.17 4.49
N LEU A 114 0.82 -3.91 5.47
CA LEU A 114 -0.61 -4.14 5.37
C LEU A 114 -1.23 -3.31 4.24
N LEU A 115 -0.94 -2.00 4.22
CA LEU A 115 -1.40 -1.11 3.15
C LEU A 115 -0.94 -1.60 1.77
N TYR A 116 0.34 -1.99 1.68
CA TYR A 116 0.91 -2.53 0.46
C TYR A 116 0.22 -3.83 0.00
N ALA A 117 0.04 -4.78 0.92
CA ALA A 117 -0.56 -6.08 0.63
C ALA A 117 -2.00 -5.94 0.12
N ILE A 118 -2.78 -5.02 0.72
CA ILE A 118 -4.18 -4.79 0.34
C ILE A 118 -4.27 -4.08 -1.00
N GLY A 119 -3.42 -3.09 -1.27
CA GLY A 119 -3.33 -2.44 -2.59
C GLY A 119 -3.05 -3.46 -3.70
N LEU A 120 -2.07 -4.35 -3.48
CA LEU A 120 -1.72 -5.40 -4.43
C LEU A 120 -2.85 -6.43 -4.63
N ALA A 121 -3.50 -6.84 -3.54
CA ALA A 121 -4.61 -7.79 -3.60
C ALA A 121 -5.81 -7.19 -4.35
N THR A 122 -6.09 -5.91 -4.14
CA THR A 122 -7.16 -5.16 -4.81
C THR A 122 -6.86 -5.01 -6.30
N GLU A 123 -5.63 -4.60 -6.67
CA GLU A 123 -5.20 -4.51 -8.05
C GLU A 123 -5.33 -5.85 -8.78
N LYS A 124 -4.90 -6.94 -8.13
CA LYS A 124 -5.01 -8.29 -8.67
C LYS A 124 -6.45 -8.72 -8.89
N GLU A 125 -7.35 -8.48 -7.93
CA GLU A 125 -8.75 -8.90 -8.03
C GLU A 125 -9.52 -8.09 -9.06
N ILE A 126 -9.24 -6.78 -9.14
CA ILE A 126 -9.74 -5.94 -10.21
C ILE A 126 -9.27 -6.50 -11.55
N ASN A 127 -7.96 -6.61 -11.78
CA ASN A 127 -7.41 -7.09 -13.05
C ASN A 127 -7.82 -8.54 -13.43
N ARG A 128 -8.13 -9.39 -12.44
CA ARG A 128 -8.64 -10.76 -12.65
C ARG A 128 -9.91 -10.80 -13.48
N MET A 129 -10.73 -9.77 -13.45
CA MET A 129 -11.97 -9.72 -14.23
C MET A 129 -11.72 -9.83 -15.75
N SER A 130 -10.56 -9.40 -16.27
CA SER A 130 -10.20 -9.64 -17.68
C SER A 130 -10.16 -11.14 -18.02
N LEU A 131 -9.59 -11.94 -17.12
CA LEU A 131 -9.56 -13.40 -17.24
C LEU A 131 -10.97 -14.00 -17.15
N VAL A 132 -11.80 -13.53 -16.20
CA VAL A 132 -13.17 -14.00 -16.02
C VAL A 132 -14.02 -13.71 -17.26
N LEU A 133 -13.91 -12.51 -17.84
CA LEU A 133 -14.57 -12.14 -19.08
C LEU A 133 -14.10 -13.01 -20.25
N HIS A 134 -12.80 -13.28 -20.33
CA HIS A 134 -12.27 -14.18 -21.36
C HIS A 134 -12.87 -15.58 -21.24
N GLN A 135 -12.87 -16.18 -20.05
CA GLN A 135 -13.51 -17.48 -19.78
C GLN A 135 -14.99 -17.44 -20.16
N ARG A 136 -15.71 -16.38 -19.76
CA ARG A 136 -17.12 -16.21 -20.10
C ARG A 136 -17.37 -16.15 -21.60
N SER A 137 -16.48 -15.52 -22.37
CA SER A 137 -16.58 -15.41 -23.83
C SER A 137 -16.41 -16.75 -24.56
N VAL A 138 -15.66 -17.68 -23.96
CA VAL A 138 -15.43 -19.02 -24.51
C VAL A 138 -16.64 -19.91 -24.28
N ILE A 139 -17.26 -19.83 -23.10
CA ILE A 139 -18.43 -20.65 -22.74
C ILE A 139 -19.73 -20.10 -23.37
N GLU A 140 -19.78 -18.81 -23.71
CA GLU A 140 -21.01 -18.19 -24.24
C GLU A 140 -21.31 -18.61 -25.69
N ARG A 141 -22.51 -19.17 -25.90
CA ARG A 141 -22.98 -19.62 -27.22
C ARG A 141 -23.66 -18.49 -28.00
N ASN A 142 -24.26 -17.51 -27.31
CA ASN A 142 -24.97 -16.41 -27.96
C ASN A 142 -23.98 -15.43 -28.62
N PRO A 143 -24.02 -15.24 -29.95
CA PRO A 143 -23.05 -14.39 -30.65
C PRO A 143 -23.17 -12.90 -30.31
N ARG A 144 -24.37 -12.42 -29.94
CA ARG A 144 -24.58 -11.01 -29.55
C ARG A 144 -23.88 -10.71 -28.22
N ILE A 145 -24.09 -11.57 -27.23
CA ILE A 145 -23.45 -11.45 -25.91
C ILE A 145 -21.93 -11.65 -26.03
N LYS A 146 -21.48 -12.61 -26.84
CA LYS A 146 -20.06 -12.83 -27.12
C LYS A 146 -19.36 -11.60 -27.71
N ARG A 147 -20.03 -10.86 -28.61
CA ARG A 147 -19.52 -9.57 -29.12
C ARG A 147 -19.40 -8.52 -28.03
N GLN A 148 -20.41 -8.37 -27.18
CA GLN A 148 -20.37 -7.42 -26.05
C GLN A 148 -19.21 -7.71 -25.10
N ILE A 149 -18.97 -8.98 -24.77
CA ILE A 149 -17.82 -9.38 -23.95
C ILE A 149 -16.50 -9.02 -24.63
N LYS A 150 -16.36 -9.31 -25.93
CA LYS A 150 -15.15 -8.97 -26.69
C LYS A 150 -14.86 -7.47 -26.68
N PHE A 151 -15.87 -6.63 -26.90
CA PHE A 151 -15.72 -5.18 -26.81
C PHE A 151 -15.29 -4.74 -25.41
N PHE A 152 -15.85 -5.36 -24.38
CA PHE A 152 -15.51 -5.02 -23.01
C PHE A 152 -14.07 -5.43 -22.63
N ILE A 153 -13.62 -6.62 -23.05
CA ILE A 153 -12.22 -7.05 -22.92
C ILE A 153 -11.29 -6.08 -23.65
N LEU A 154 -11.66 -5.69 -24.88
CA LEU A 154 -10.82 -4.83 -25.72
C LEU A 154 -10.62 -3.45 -25.09
N ARG A 155 -11.69 -2.84 -24.57
CA ARG A 155 -11.61 -1.56 -23.84
C ARG A 155 -10.66 -1.66 -22.64
N ARG A 156 -10.70 -2.79 -21.95
CA ARG A 156 -9.91 -3.00 -20.73
C ARG A 156 -8.45 -3.36 -20.98
N LEU A 157 -8.12 -3.98 -22.12
CA LEU A 157 -6.73 -4.26 -22.50
C LEU A 157 -5.88 -2.98 -22.51
N HIS A 158 -6.51 -1.84 -22.79
CA HIS A 158 -5.87 -0.53 -22.80
C HIS A 158 -5.90 0.22 -21.46
N GLU A 159 -6.68 -0.27 -20.48
CA GLU A 159 -6.89 0.37 -19.17
C GLU A 159 -6.61 -0.65 -18.05
N HIS A 160 -5.33 -1.01 -17.89
CA HIS A 160 -4.91 -1.79 -16.72
C HIS A 160 -5.10 -0.95 -15.46
N TYR A 161 -5.82 -1.51 -14.49
CA TYR A 161 -6.01 -0.82 -13.22
C TYR A 161 -4.72 -0.95 -12.41
N HIS A 162 -4.20 0.19 -11.95
CA HIS A 162 -3.11 0.26 -11.00
C HIS A 162 -3.62 0.90 -9.72
N PHE A 163 -3.23 0.34 -8.57
CA PHE A 163 -3.65 0.90 -7.30
C PHE A 163 -2.87 2.19 -7.00
N GLU A 164 -3.55 3.33 -7.17
CA GLU A 164 -3.00 4.65 -6.89
C GLU A 164 -3.48 5.16 -5.53
N VAL A 165 -2.52 5.41 -4.64
CA VAL A 165 -2.73 6.16 -3.42
C VAL A 165 -2.75 7.66 -3.73
N CYS A 166 -3.76 8.36 -3.23
CA CYS A 166 -3.92 9.81 -3.42
C CYS A 166 -4.08 10.24 -4.89
N GLY A 167 -4.31 9.28 -5.82
CA GLY A 167 -4.32 9.54 -7.27
C GLY A 167 -2.99 10.04 -7.85
N ILE A 168 -1.88 9.84 -7.12
CA ILE A 168 -0.54 10.33 -7.51
C ILE A 168 0.52 9.23 -7.29
N PHE A 169 0.38 8.44 -6.23
CA PHE A 169 1.35 7.42 -5.87
C PHE A 169 0.84 6.03 -6.20
N GLU A 170 1.27 5.49 -7.34
CA GLU A 170 1.12 4.05 -7.59
C GLU A 170 1.91 3.26 -6.55
N ILE A 171 1.21 2.39 -5.81
CA ILE A 171 1.86 1.42 -4.92
C ILE A 171 2.41 0.30 -5.80
N SER A 172 3.69 0.36 -6.15
CA SER A 172 4.39 -0.78 -6.76
C SER A 172 5.49 -1.31 -5.85
N LEU A 173 5.63 -2.64 -5.78
CA LEU A 173 6.70 -3.31 -5.03
C LEU A 173 8.07 -2.71 -5.36
N ARG A 174 8.28 -2.42 -6.65
CA ARG A 174 9.53 -1.90 -7.18
C ARG A 174 9.83 -0.51 -6.63
N LYS A 175 8.83 0.38 -6.54
CA LYS A 175 8.97 1.72 -5.94
C LYS A 175 9.28 1.62 -4.44
N LEU A 176 8.58 0.72 -3.72
CA LEU A 176 8.83 0.48 -2.29
C LEU A 176 10.24 -0.07 -2.02
N LEU A 177 10.66 -1.08 -2.79
CA LEU A 177 11.99 -1.68 -2.67
C LEU A 177 13.11 -0.70 -3.03
N PHE A 178 12.88 0.17 -4.02
CA PHE A 178 13.80 1.25 -4.36
C PHE A 178 13.94 2.27 -3.21
N LEU A 179 12.82 2.64 -2.57
CA LEU A 179 12.83 3.53 -1.39
C LEU A 179 13.55 2.87 -0.20
N LEU A 180 13.29 1.59 0.06
CA LEU A 180 13.97 0.83 1.11
C LEU A 180 15.48 0.78 0.86
N ASN A 181 15.92 0.49 -0.37
CA ASN A 181 17.33 0.47 -0.73
C ASN A 181 18.00 1.84 -0.52
N LYS A 182 17.31 2.93 -0.86
CA LYS A 182 17.79 4.30 -0.58
C LYS A 182 17.93 4.56 0.92
N ALA A 183 16.94 4.16 1.71
CA ALA A 183 16.98 4.32 3.16
C ALA A 183 18.13 3.52 3.79
N VAL A 184 18.33 2.27 3.36
CA VAL A 184 19.45 1.42 3.82
C VAL A 184 20.79 2.03 3.44
N ALA A 185 20.97 2.46 2.19
CA ALA A 185 22.21 3.10 1.74
C ALA A 185 22.51 4.37 2.56
N TYR A 186 21.49 5.19 2.82
CA TYR A 186 21.62 6.39 3.66
C TYR A 186 22.04 6.05 5.10
N LEU A 187 21.43 5.02 5.70
CA LEU A 187 21.82 4.53 7.03
C LEU A 187 23.28 4.06 7.06
N PHE A 188 23.72 3.30 6.04
CA PHE A 188 25.12 2.88 5.92
C PHE A 188 26.09 4.06 5.86
N ILE A 189 25.79 5.05 5.03
CA ILE A 189 26.60 6.28 4.91
C ILE A 189 26.68 6.99 6.27
N GLN A 190 25.56 7.15 6.98
CA GLN A 190 25.54 7.80 8.28
C GLN A 190 26.36 7.06 9.35
N ILE A 191 26.28 5.72 9.38
CA ILE A 191 27.09 4.89 10.28
C ILE A 191 28.58 5.09 9.99
N LEU A 192 28.98 5.05 8.72
CA LEU A 192 30.37 5.26 8.29
C LEU A 192 30.88 6.66 8.66
N PHE A 193 30.07 7.70 8.45
CA PHE A 193 30.41 9.08 8.84
C PHE A 193 30.64 9.20 10.35
N ARG A 194 29.82 8.53 11.18
CA ARG A 194 30.03 8.55 12.64
C ARG A 194 31.29 7.78 13.04
N LEU A 195 31.49 6.57 12.53
CA LEU A 195 32.68 5.77 12.84
C LEU A 195 33.97 6.53 12.52
N ASN A 196 33.98 7.25 11.39
CA ASN A 196 35.09 8.13 11.04
C ASN A 196 35.24 9.31 12.03
N LYS A 197 34.14 9.95 12.44
CA LYS A 197 34.18 11.03 13.43
C LYS A 197 34.75 10.56 14.77
N ASP A 198 34.27 9.44 15.30
CA ASP A 198 34.72 8.91 16.59
C ASP A 198 36.20 8.50 16.53
N ARG A 199 36.66 7.94 15.39
CA ARG A 199 38.09 7.66 15.15
C ARG A 199 38.94 8.93 15.15
N ILE A 200 38.49 10.00 14.50
CA ILE A 200 39.20 11.29 14.46
C ILE A 200 39.26 11.91 15.87
N GLU A 201 38.16 11.87 16.64
CA GLU A 201 38.14 12.35 18.03
C GLU A 201 39.08 11.54 18.94
N THR A 202 39.19 10.23 18.72
CA THR A 202 40.12 9.37 19.47
C THR A 202 41.57 9.73 19.17
N ILE A 203 41.93 9.94 17.90
CA ILE A 203 43.28 10.37 17.49
C ILE A 203 43.62 11.76 18.06
N ARG A 204 42.66 12.69 18.08
CA ARG A 204 42.83 14.03 18.66
C ARG A 204 43.00 14.06 20.18
N LYS A 205 42.61 12.99 20.90
CA LYS A 205 42.81 12.87 22.35
C LYS A 205 44.17 12.25 22.70
N ILE A 206 44.84 11.63 21.73
CA ILE A 206 46.13 10.95 21.91
C ILE A 206 47.31 11.89 21.55
N ASN A 207 47.07 12.90 20.71
CA ASN A 207 48.00 14.00 20.42
C ASN A 207 47.70 15.21 21.31
#